data_AF-A0A520IV14-F1
#
_entry.id   AF-A0A520IV14-F1
#
_cell.length_a   1.000
_cell.length_b   1.000
_cell.length_c   1.000
_cell.angle_alpha   90.00
_cell.angle_beta   90.00
_cell.angle_gamma   90.00
#
_symmetry.space_group_name_H-M   'P 1'
#
loop_
_entity.id
_entity.type
_entity.pdbx_description
1 polymer ?
#
loop_
_entity_poly.entity_id
_entity_poly.type
_entity_poly.pdbx_seq_one_letter_code
_entity_poly.pdbx_strand_id
1 'polypeptide(L)'
;MKTLNQPHQLSHHDKKLGTFTNMSIVAEAKRSNCWLYNKHSHTWYTPEEFHEKYANHTDTNINLRNLLENMVIMDPVAGIKAYHKKLEDQLNLFEKSTQELREKGESFTRKVIAYYQDKRTERTK
;
A
#
# COMPACT_ATOMS: atom_id res chain seq x y z
N MET A 1 15.32 5.22 32.27
CA MET A 1 14.48 4.52 31.27
C MET A 1 13.12 5.18 31.24
N LYS A 2 12.76 5.92 30.18
CA LYS A 2 11.43 6.51 30.03
C LYS A 2 10.51 5.46 29.40
N THR A 3 9.46 5.08 30.11
CA THR A 3 8.42 4.19 29.62
C THR A 3 7.70 4.81 28.43
N LEU A 4 7.78 4.15 27.27
CA LEU A 4 7.06 4.53 26.06
C LEU A 4 5.69 3.85 26.05
N ASN A 5 4.68 4.57 25.56
CA ASN A 5 3.31 4.14 25.28
C ASN A 5 2.34 4.10 26.47
N GLN A 6 1.94 5.28 26.94
CA GLN A 6 0.54 5.44 27.37
C GLN A 6 -0.33 5.62 26.11
N PRO A 7 -1.46 4.90 25.97
CA PRO A 7 -2.41 5.19 24.91
C PRO A 7 -2.90 6.64 25.08
N HIS A 8 -2.89 7.41 24.00
CA HIS A 8 -3.42 8.77 23.98
C HIS A 8 -4.86 8.74 24.53
N GLN A 9 -5.08 9.32 25.72
CA GLN A 9 -6.41 9.39 26.28
C GLN A 9 -7.22 10.35 25.42
N LEU A 10 -8.22 9.80 24.72
CA LEU A 10 -9.12 10.57 23.86
C LEU A 10 -9.85 11.64 24.68
N SER A 11 -9.71 12.89 24.26
CA SER A 11 -10.39 14.01 24.92
C SER A 11 -11.90 13.87 24.79
N HIS A 12 -12.66 14.45 25.73
CA HIS A 12 -14.12 14.58 25.59
C HIS A 12 -14.51 15.26 24.27
N HIS A 13 -13.66 16.13 23.72
CA HIS A 13 -13.86 16.74 22.41
C HIS A 13 -13.76 15.73 21.26
N ASP A 14 -12.83 14.78 21.34
CA ASP A 14 -12.58 13.79 20.30
C ASP A 14 -13.75 12.80 20.15
N LYS A 15 -14.46 12.54 21.26
CA LYS A 15 -15.64 11.66 21.31
C LYS A 15 -16.94 12.33 20.89
N LYS A 16 -16.98 13.66 20.74
CA LYS A 16 -18.18 14.37 20.29
C LYS A 16 -18.41 14.10 18.81
N LEU A 17 -19.68 13.93 18.45
CA LEU A 17 -20.12 13.92 17.06
C LEU A 17 -19.94 15.32 16.47
N GLY A 18 -19.33 15.38 15.30
CA GLY A 18 -19.22 16.57 14.47
C GLY A 18 -19.74 16.25 13.07
N THR A 19 -20.01 17.30 12.30
CA THR A 19 -20.34 17.19 10.88
C THR A 19 -19.12 17.61 10.07
N PHE A 20 -18.80 16.84 9.04
CA PHE A 20 -17.78 17.22 8.08
C PHE A 20 -18.22 18.48 7.33
N THR A 21 -17.53 19.59 7.57
CA THR A 21 -17.85 20.90 6.97
C THR A 21 -16.74 21.42 6.06
N ASN A 22 -15.57 20.79 6.10
CA ASN A 22 -14.41 21.27 5.38
C ASN A 22 -14.44 20.85 3.90
N MET A 23 -15.20 21.61 3.12
CA MET A 23 -15.31 21.44 1.67
C MET A 23 -14.23 22.16 0.87
N SER A 24 -13.29 22.86 1.54
CA SER A 24 -12.24 23.60 0.83
C SER A 24 -11.31 22.67 0.06
N ILE A 25 -11.05 21.47 0.58
CA ILE A 25 -10.20 20.47 -0.06
C ILE A 25 -10.78 19.99 -1.41
N VAL A 26 -12.11 19.90 -1.51
CA VAL A 26 -12.79 19.55 -2.77
C VAL A 26 -12.69 20.70 -3.77
N ALA A 27 -12.90 21.94 -3.32
CA ALA A 27 -12.78 23.12 -4.18
C ALA A 27 -11.35 23.27 -4.73
N GLU A 28 -10.34 23.00 -3.90
CA GLU A 28 -8.94 23.01 -4.30
C GLU A 28 -8.63 21.90 -5.30
N ALA A 29 -9.10 20.67 -5.06
CA ALA A 29 -8.92 19.55 -5.97
C ALA A 29 -9.54 19.84 -7.36
N LYS A 30 -10.75 20.40 -7.40
CA LYS A 30 -11.39 20.84 -8.65
C LYS A 30 -10.59 21.91 -9.37
N ARG A 31 -10.10 22.92 -8.65
CA ARG A 31 -9.31 24.02 -9.23
C ARG A 31 -8.00 23.53 -9.85
N SER A 32 -7.36 22.58 -9.19
CA SER A 32 -6.08 22.01 -9.63
C SER A 32 -6.24 20.85 -10.62
N ASN A 33 -7.48 20.50 -11.00
CA ASN A 33 -7.80 19.32 -11.82
C ASN A 33 -7.17 18.02 -11.28
N CYS A 34 -7.17 17.86 -9.96
CA CYS A 34 -6.57 16.76 -9.24
C CYS A 34 -7.65 15.96 -8.50
N TRP A 35 -7.28 14.75 -8.08
CA TRP A 35 -8.15 13.85 -7.32
C TRP A 35 -7.72 13.80 -5.86
N LEU A 36 -8.60 13.24 -5.04
CA LEU A 36 -8.42 13.10 -3.61
C LEU A 36 -8.01 11.66 -3.30
N TYR A 37 -6.82 11.48 -2.73
CA TYR A 37 -6.32 10.18 -2.33
C TYR A 37 -6.32 10.05 -0.81
N ASN A 38 -6.94 8.99 -0.31
CA ASN A 38 -6.90 8.65 1.11
C ASN A 38 -5.72 7.71 1.39
N LYS A 39 -4.70 8.20 2.10
CA LYS A 39 -3.50 7.43 2.46
C LYS A 39 -3.78 6.25 3.39
N HIS A 40 -4.84 6.32 4.19
CA HIS A 40 -5.19 5.30 5.16
C HIS A 40 -5.96 4.13 4.52
N SER A 41 -6.96 4.44 3.68
CA SER A 41 -7.77 3.42 2.99
C SER A 41 -7.23 3.05 1.61
N HIS A 42 -6.19 3.73 1.13
CA HIS A 42 -5.65 3.63 -0.23
C HIS A 42 -6.70 3.84 -1.33
N THR A 43 -7.73 4.63 -1.07
CA THR A 43 -8.85 4.86 -1.98
C THR A 43 -8.72 6.20 -2.67
N TRP A 44 -9.01 6.21 -3.97
CA TRP A 44 -9.11 7.43 -4.77
C TRP A 44 -10.57 7.89 -4.85
N TYR A 45 -10.74 9.20 -4.84
CA TYR A 45 -12.03 9.85 -5.05
C TYR A 45 -11.86 10.98 -6.06
N THR A 46 -12.78 11.07 -7.00
CA THR A 46 -13.01 12.34 -7.69
C THR A 46 -13.48 13.40 -6.68
N PRO A 47 -13.27 14.70 -6.96
CA PRO A 47 -13.81 15.75 -6.12
C PRO A 47 -15.34 15.64 -5.91
N GLU A 48 -16.07 15.21 -6.93
CA GLU A 48 -17.52 14.99 -6.92
C GLU A 48 -17.92 13.83 -6.00
N GLU A 49 -17.30 12.66 -6.16
CA GLU A 49 -17.58 11.49 -5.32
C GLU A 49 -17.27 11.77 -3.85
N PHE A 50 -16.16 12.45 -3.58
CA PHE A 50 -15.81 12.82 -2.20
C PHE A 50 -16.86 13.76 -1.61
N HIS A 51 -17.32 14.75 -2.38
CA HIS A 51 -18.36 15.66 -1.93
C HIS A 51 -19.67 14.91 -1.64
N GLU A 52 -20.15 14.09 -2.56
CA GLU A 52 -21.39 13.33 -2.38
C GLU A 52 -21.34 12.43 -1.14
N LYS A 53 -20.19 11.79 -0.91
CA LYS A 53 -19.99 10.88 0.22
C LYS A 53 -19.86 11.60 1.56
N TYR A 54 -19.22 12.76 1.60
CA TYR A 54 -18.78 13.39 2.86
C TYR A 54 -19.43 14.73 3.19
N ALA A 55 -20.16 15.40 2.28
CA ALA A 55 -20.70 16.76 2.48
C ALA A 55 -21.52 16.96 3.76
N ASN A 56 -22.23 15.91 4.21
CA ASN A 56 -23.05 15.93 5.43
C ASN A 56 -22.73 14.73 6.33
N HIS A 57 -21.56 14.12 6.15
CA HIS A 57 -21.18 12.96 6.94
C HIS A 57 -20.95 13.38 8.39
N THR A 58 -21.60 12.65 9.30
CA THR A 58 -21.49 12.89 10.74
C THR A 58 -20.74 11.73 11.36
N ASP A 59 -19.65 12.04 12.04
CA ASP A 59 -18.80 11.07 12.74
C ASP A 59 -18.17 11.76 13.95
N THR A 60 -17.44 11.02 14.77
CA THR A 60 -16.66 11.58 15.86
C THR A 60 -15.60 12.54 15.34
N ASN A 61 -15.33 13.61 16.09
CA ASN A 61 -14.33 14.62 15.71
C ASN A 61 -12.96 14.03 15.43
N ILE A 62 -12.57 12.96 16.13
CA ILE A 62 -11.31 12.27 15.85
C ILE A 62 -11.33 11.56 14.49
N ASN A 63 -12.42 10.90 14.12
CA ASN A 63 -12.53 10.25 12.82
C ASN A 63 -12.52 11.27 11.68
N LEU A 64 -13.22 12.40 11.87
CA LEU A 64 -13.22 13.49 10.88
C LEU A 64 -11.84 14.13 10.72
N ARG A 65 -11.12 14.33 11.83
CA ARG A 65 -9.73 14.81 11.79
C ARG A 65 -8.83 13.80 11.08
N ASN A 66 -8.91 12.53 11.47
CA ASN A 66 -8.13 11.45 10.86
C ASN A 66 -8.42 11.34 9.36
N LEU A 67 -9.67 11.50 8.93
CA LEU A 67 -10.03 11.54 7.52
C LEU A 67 -9.25 12.66 6.83
N LEU A 68 -9.37 13.90 7.30
CA LEU A 68 -8.71 15.07 6.70
C LEU A 68 -7.18 14.95 6.67
N GLU A 69 -6.54 14.50 7.74
CA GLU A 69 -5.09 14.32 7.82
C GLU A 69 -4.55 13.27 6.83
N ASN A 70 -5.41 12.31 6.48
CA ASN A 70 -5.08 11.24 5.54
C ASN A 70 -5.48 11.54 4.10
N MET A 71 -6.24 12.61 3.85
CA MET A 71 -6.55 13.06 2.49
C MET A 71 -5.39 13.88 1.91
N VAL A 72 -5.02 13.57 0.67
CA VAL A 72 -4.07 14.35 -0.11
C VAL A 72 -4.61 14.61 -1.51
N ILE A 73 -4.31 15.78 -2.06
CA ILE A 73 -4.65 16.14 -3.43
C ILE A 73 -3.52 15.67 -4.33
N MET A 74 -3.83 14.84 -5.33
CA MET A 74 -2.83 14.26 -6.22
C MET A 74 -3.33 14.20 -7.66
N ASP A 75 -2.38 14.32 -8.60
CA ASP A 75 -2.65 14.11 -10.01
C ASP A 75 -2.99 12.62 -10.26
N PRO A 76 -4.19 12.29 -10.77
CA PRO A 76 -4.57 10.91 -11.05
C PRO A 76 -3.66 10.24 -12.10
N VAL A 77 -3.11 11.00 -13.08
CA VAL A 77 -2.21 10.46 -14.10
C VAL A 77 -0.88 10.03 -13.47
N ALA A 78 -0.35 10.85 -12.57
CA ALA A 78 0.82 10.48 -11.77
C ALA A 78 0.55 9.22 -10.93
N GLY A 79 -0.65 9.10 -10.35
CA GLY A 79 -1.12 7.91 -9.63
C GLY A 79 -1.09 6.64 -10.49
N ILE A 80 -1.67 6.70 -11.70
CA ILE A 80 -1.68 5.58 -12.67
C ILE A 80 -0.24 5.20 -13.05
N LYS A 81 0.62 6.18 -13.32
CA LYS A 81 2.03 5.92 -13.68
C LYS A 81 2.78 5.25 -12.53
N ALA A 82 2.56 5.69 -11.29
CA ALA A 82 3.17 5.08 -10.11
C ALA A 82 2.68 3.64 -9.91
N TYR A 83 1.39 3.37 -10.16
CA TYR A 83 0.84 2.02 -10.13
C TYR A 83 1.51 1.09 -11.15
N HIS A 84 1.57 1.50 -12.42
CA HIS A 84 2.22 0.69 -13.47
C HIS A 84 3.69 0.45 -13.17
N LYS A 85 4.42 1.46 -12.70
CA LYS A 85 5.82 1.30 -12.30
C LYS A 85 5.97 0.28 -11.17
N LYS A 86 5.12 0.36 -10.15
CA LYS A 86 5.16 -0.59 -9.03
C LYS A 86 4.83 -2.02 -9.49
N LEU A 87 3.89 -2.17 -10.42
CA LEU A 87 3.57 -3.46 -11.02
C LEU A 87 4.77 -4.03 -11.79
N GLU A 88 5.41 -3.22 -12.62
CA GLU A 88 6.62 -3.58 -13.36
C GLU A 88 7.77 -3.99 -12.41
N ASP A 89 8.02 -3.20 -11.37
CA ASP A 89 9.04 -3.51 -10.35
C ASP A 89 8.76 -4.87 -9.68
N GLN A 90 7.49 -5.17 -9.36
CA GLN A 90 7.12 -6.46 -8.76
C GLN A 90 7.26 -7.63 -9.73
N LEU A 91 6.92 -7.45 -11.01
CA LEU A 91 7.11 -8.48 -12.04
C LEU A 91 8.59 -8.79 -12.24
N ASN A 92 9.44 -7.75 -12.32
CA ASN A 92 10.88 -7.91 -12.44
C ASN A 92 11.49 -8.65 -11.24
N LEU A 93 11.03 -8.36 -10.03
CA LEU A 93 11.46 -9.08 -8.83
C LEU A 93 11.01 -10.54 -8.84
N PHE A 94 9.77 -10.80 -9.25
CA PHE A 94 9.24 -12.14 -9.38
C PHE A 94 10.05 -12.97 -10.39
N GLU A 95 10.28 -12.45 -11.58
CA GLU A 95 11.07 -13.12 -12.63
C GLU A 95 12.47 -13.47 -12.15
N LYS A 96 13.17 -12.53 -11.51
CA LYS A 96 14.50 -12.76 -10.91
C LYS A 96 14.45 -13.88 -9.87
N SER A 97 13.48 -13.82 -8.96
CA SER A 97 13.32 -14.84 -7.91
C SER A 97 13.03 -16.22 -8.50
N THR A 98 12.22 -16.31 -9.56
CA THR A 98 11.91 -17.56 -10.25
C THR A 98 13.15 -18.13 -10.94
N GLN A 99 13.92 -17.28 -11.62
CA GLN A 99 15.15 -17.69 -12.29
C GLN A 99 16.18 -18.22 -11.29
N GLU A 100 16.42 -17.52 -10.18
CA GLU A 100 17.33 -17.98 -9.13
C GLU A 100 16.92 -19.33 -8.54
N LEU A 101 15.61 -19.52 -8.30
CA LEU A 101 15.09 -20.77 -7.76
C LEU A 101 15.28 -21.92 -8.74
N ARG A 102 15.06 -21.66 -10.04
CA ARG A 102 15.31 -22.64 -11.11
C ARG A 102 16.77 -23.04 -11.16
N GLU A 103 17.70 -22.09 -11.16
CA GLU A 103 19.14 -22.36 -11.19
C GLU A 103 19.60 -23.17 -9.97
N LYS A 104 19.11 -22.82 -8.78
CA LYS A 104 19.36 -23.58 -7.55
C LYS A 104 18.85 -25.01 -7.65
N GLY A 105 17.65 -25.19 -8.20
CA GLY A 105 17.05 -26.50 -8.46
C GLY A 105 17.89 -27.34 -9.42
N GLU A 106 18.23 -26.79 -10.59
CA GLU A 106 19.05 -27.48 -11.60
C GLU A 106 20.44 -27.85 -11.05
N SER A 107 21.09 -26.96 -10.30
CA SER A 107 22.37 -27.22 -9.64
C SER A 107 22.28 -28.37 -8.63
N PHE A 108 21.24 -28.36 -7.80
CA PHE A 108 20.99 -29.44 -6.85
C PHE A 108 20.74 -30.78 -7.57
N THR A 109 19.89 -30.80 -8.60
CA THR A 109 19.62 -31.99 -9.41
C THR A 109 20.91 -32.54 -10.01
N ARG A 110 21.77 -31.69 -10.58
CA ARG A 110 23.08 -32.12 -11.13
C ARG A 110 23.97 -32.74 -10.05
N LYS A 111 24.04 -32.15 -8.85
CA LYS A 111 24.81 -32.68 -7.72
C LYS A 111 24.31 -34.07 -7.30
N VAL A 112 22.99 -34.25 -7.21
CA VAL A 112 22.38 -35.54 -6.88
C VAL A 112 22.73 -36.59 -7.93
N ILE A 113 22.56 -36.28 -9.21
CA ILE A 113 22.88 -37.20 -10.30
C ILE A 113 24.36 -37.62 -10.24
N ALA A 114 25.28 -36.65 -10.13
CA ALA A 114 26.71 -36.91 -10.07
C ALA A 114 27.07 -37.84 -8.90
N TYR A 115 26.56 -37.55 -7.69
CA TYR A 115 26.83 -38.34 -6.50
C TYR A 115 26.42 -39.82 -6.65
N TYR A 116 25.23 -40.08 -7.20
CA TYR A 116 24.74 -41.45 -7.35
C TYR A 116 25.33 -42.18 -8.56
N GLN A 117 25.75 -41.47 -9.61
CA GLN A 117 26.47 -42.06 -10.74
C GLN A 117 27.90 -42.49 -10.35
N ASP A 118 28.63 -41.66 -9.60
CA ASP A 118 29.96 -42.01 -9.09
C ASP A 118 29.91 -43.24 -8.17
N LYS A 119 28.98 -43.25 -7.21
CA LYS A 119 28.72 -44.41 -6.32
C LYS A 119 28.42 -45.71 -7.07
N ARG A 120 27.83 -45.65 -8.26
CA ARG A 120 27.50 -46.84 -9.06
C ARG A 120 28.74 -47.38 -9.78
N THR A 121 29.62 -46.48 -10.20
CA THR A 121 30.89 -46.80 -10.89
C THR A 121 31.92 -47.39 -9.93
N GLU A 122 31.96 -46.93 -8.68
CA GLU A 122 32.80 -47.51 -7.62
C GLU A 122 32.40 -48.94 -7.23
N ARG A 123 31.14 -49.33 -7.43
CA ARG A 123 30.64 -50.68 -7.08
C ARG A 123 30.86 -51.74 -8.17
N THR A 124 31.26 -51.32 -9.38
CA THR A 124 31.44 -52.21 -10.54
C THR A 124 32.91 -52.43 -10.90
N LYS A 125 33.84 -51.81 -10.17
CA LYS A 125 35.28 -52.12 -10.17
C LYS A 125 35.61 -53.07 -9.03
#